data_AF-X1NT95-F1
#
_entry.id   AF-X1NT95-F1
#
_cell.length_a   1.000
_cell.length_b   1.000
_cell.length_c   1.000
_cell.angle_alpha   90.00
_cell.angle_beta   90.00
_cell.angle_gamma   90.00
#
_symmetry.space_group_name_H-M   'P 1'
#
loop_
_entity.id
_entity.type
_entity.pdbx_description
1 polymer ?
#
loop_
_entity_poly.entity_id
_entity_poly.type
_entity_poly.pdbx_seq_one_letter_code
_entity_poly.pdbx_strand_id
1 'polypeptide(L)' 'MYGEKLPPHDIDAEEAVIGSLLIDGTAIYKIATLLQSSDFYSERNSLVYGACLSLYQRNEAI' A
#
# COMPACT_ATOMS: atom_id res chain seq x y z
N MET A 1 -2.28 10.81 -31.51
CA MET A 1 -1.56 10.08 -30.45
C MET A 1 -2.39 10.18 -29.20
N TYR A 2 -3.24 9.18 -28.93
CA TYR A 2 -3.97 9.09 -27.67
C TYR A 2 -2.94 8.92 -26.57
N GLY A 3 -2.62 9.99 -25.83
CA GLY A 3 -1.88 9.83 -24.59
C GLY A 3 -2.76 8.98 -23.68
N GLU A 4 -2.34 7.74 -23.42
CA GLU A 4 -2.82 7.00 -22.26
C GLU A 4 -2.55 7.92 -21.06
N LYS A 5 -3.59 8.64 -20.63
CA LYS A 5 -3.54 9.42 -19.41
C LYS A 5 -3.38 8.40 -18.30
N LEU A 6 -2.13 8.19 -17.89
CA LEU A 6 -1.84 7.56 -16.61
C LEU A 6 -2.77 8.20 -15.57
N PRO A 7 -3.47 7.40 -14.76
CA PRO A 7 -4.20 7.95 -13.65
C PRO A 7 -3.25 8.78 -12.78
N PRO A 8 -3.72 9.90 -12.21
CA PRO A 8 -2.91 10.68 -11.28
C PRO A 8 -2.47 9.77 -10.14
N HIS A 9 -1.16 9.73 -9.90
CA HIS A 9 -0.53 8.93 -8.85
C HIS A 9 0.52 9.77 -8.13
N ASP A 10 0.86 9.36 -6.91
CA ASP A 10 1.85 10.01 -6.07
C ASP A 10 2.72 8.93 -5.40
N ILE A 11 3.93 8.75 -5.91
CA ILE A 11 4.86 7.73 -5.42
C ILE A 11 5.33 8.04 -4.01
N ASP A 12 5.53 9.32 -3.67
CA ASP A 12 5.99 9.72 -2.35
C ASP A 12 4.92 9.40 -1.29
N ALA A 13 3.64 9.58 -1.64
CA ALA A 13 2.52 9.19 -0.78
C ALA A 13 2.46 7.67 -0.56
N GLU A 14 2.64 6.87 -1.62
CA GLU A 14 2.67 5.40 -1.51
C GLU A 14 3.82 4.92 -0.61
N GLU A 15 5.02 5.48 -0.79
CA GLU A 15 6.18 5.18 0.03
C GLU A 15 5.97 5.61 1.49
N ALA A 16 5.32 6.74 1.73
CA ALA A 16 4.99 7.20 3.08
C ALA A 16 4.00 6.27 3.80
N VAL A 17 3.00 5.72 3.10
CA VAL A 17 2.09 4.71 3.68
C VAL A 17 2.86 3.47 4.10
N ILE A 18 3.71 2.94 3.22
CA ILE A 18 4.54 1.77 3.53
C ILE A 18 5.48 2.08 4.69
N GLY A 19 6.18 3.21 4.65
CA GLY A 19 7.08 3.64 5.72
C GLY A 19 6.35 3.72 7.07
N SER A 20 5.13 4.25 7.10
CA SER A 20 4.31 4.27 8.32
C SER A 20 3.99 2.87 8.83
N LEU A 21 3.68 1.91 7.95
CA LEU A 21 3.41 0.52 8.35
C LEU A 21 4.65 -0.19 8.89
N LEU A 22 5.83 0.10 8.34
CA LEU A 22 7.09 -0.47 8.81
C LEU A 22 7.54 0.10 10.16
N ILE A 23 7.18 1.37 10.46
CA ILE A 23 7.45 2.00 11.75
C ILE A 23 6.43 1.54 12.80
N ASP A 24 5.14 1.50 12.43
CA ASP A 24 4.04 1.08 13.27
C ASP A 24 3.09 0.17 12.49
N GLY A 25 3.32 -1.13 12.61
CA GLY A 25 2.48 -2.16 11.99
C GLY A 25 1.01 -2.10 12.41
N THR A 26 0.68 -1.47 13.56
CA THR A 26 -0.70 -1.33 14.00
C THR A 26 -1.48 -0.28 13.19
N ALA A 27 -0.79 0.58 12.44
CA ALA A 27 -1.45 1.52 11.54
C ALA A 27 -2.31 0.82 10.47
N ILE A 28 -2.02 -0.45 10.15
CA ILE A 28 -2.81 -1.27 9.21
C ILE A 28 -4.27 -1.38 9.63
N TYR A 29 -4.58 -1.42 10.94
CA TYR A 29 -5.95 -1.52 11.44
C TYR A 29 -6.84 -0.35 11.01
N LYS A 30 -6.24 0.81 10.72
CA LYS A 30 -6.95 2.01 10.30
C LYS A 30 -7.20 2.05 8.79
N ILE A 31 -6.34 1.42 8.00
CA ILE A 31 -6.33 1.58 6.53
C ILE A 31 -6.72 0.30 5.77
N ALA A 32 -6.68 -0.88 6.39
CA ALA A 32 -6.91 -2.17 5.70
C ALA A 32 -8.29 -2.29 5.04
N THR A 33 -9.29 -1.55 5.52
CA THR A 33 -10.65 -1.53 4.95
C THR A 33 -10.80 -0.50 3.83
N LEU A 34 -9.87 0.45 3.71
CA LEU A 34 -9.90 1.54 2.74
C LEU A 34 -8.98 1.28 1.55
N LEU A 35 -7.81 0.70 1.79
CA LEU A 35 -6.74 0.57 0.80
C LEU A 35 -6.47 -0.91 0.47
N GLN A 36 -6.44 -1.24 -0.82
CA GLN A 36 -6.06 -2.53 -1.36
C GLN A 36 -4.71 -2.45 -2.07
N SER A 37 -4.01 -3.58 -2.20
CA SER A 37 -2.72 -3.60 -2.93
C SER A 37 -2.86 -3.14 -4.38
N SER A 38 -4.00 -3.39 -5.02
CA SER A 38 -4.30 -2.96 -6.40
C SER A 38 -4.45 -1.45 -6.57
N ASP A 39 -4.58 -0.69 -5.48
CA ASP A 39 -4.75 0.77 -5.54
C ASP A 39 -3.41 1.50 -5.71
N PHE A 40 -2.29 0.81 -5.45
CA PHE A 40 -0.94 1.32 -5.67
C PHE A 40 -0.62 1.33 -7.16
N TYR A 41 -0.07 2.43 -7.64
CA TYR A 41 0.43 2.57 -9.00
C TYR A 41 1.76 1.83 -9.20
N SER A 42 2.67 1.90 -8.22
CA SER A 42 3.93 1.17 -8.27
C SER A 42 3.73 -0.30 -7.92
N GLU A 43 4.10 -1.20 -8.84
CA GLU A 43 4.07 -2.65 -8.62
C GLU A 43 4.88 -3.05 -7.37
N ARG A 44 6.03 -2.40 -7.15
CA ARG A 44 6.85 -2.65 -5.96
C ARG A 44 6.06 -2.32 -4.69
N ASN A 45 5.42 -1.18 -4.65
CA ASN A 45 4.68 -0.72 -3.46
C ASN A 45 3.44 -1.59 -3.23
N SER A 46 2.75 -1.96 -4.30
CA SER A 46 1.64 -2.92 -4.29
C SER A 46 2.03 -4.24 -3.63
N LEU A 47 3.17 -4.82 -4.02
CA LEU A 47 3.67 -6.07 -3.46
C LEU A 47 4.00 -5.95 -1.97
N VAL A 48 4.66 -4.87 -1.56
CA VAL A 48 5.02 -4.65 -0.15
C VAL A 48 3.77 -4.46 0.71
N TYR A 49 2.82 -3.62 0.29
CA TYR A 49 1.56 -3.45 1.00
C TYR A 49 0.76 -4.76 1.06
N GLY A 50 0.73 -5.53 -0.03
CA GLY A 50 0.10 -6.85 -0.08
C GLY A 50 0.68 -7.83 0.95
N ALA A 51 2.00 -7.84 1.13
CA ALA A 51 2.65 -8.65 2.16
C ALA A 51 2.21 -8.23 3.58
N CYS A 52 2.19 -6.91 3.86
CA CYS A 52 1.71 -6.35 5.12
C CYS A 52 0.25 -6.75 5.40
N LEU A 53 -0.61 -6.65 4.38
CA LEU A 53 -2.01 -7.03 4.49
C LEU A 53 -2.18 -8.54 4.76
N SER A 54 -1.36 -9.38 4.13
CA SER A 54 -1.37 -10.84 4.36
C SER A 54 -0.93 -11.19 5.78
N LEU A 55 0.08 -10.51 6.32
CA LEU A 55 0.52 -10.68 7.72
C LEU A 55 -0.61 -10.29 8.68
N TYR A 56 -1.24 -9.13 8.44
CA TYR A 56 -2.40 -8.68 9.20
C TYR A 56 -3.56 -9.70 9.17
N GLN A 57 -3.89 -10.26 8.01
CA GLN A 57 -4.95 -11.29 7.88
C GLN A 57 -4.64 -12.57 8.66
N ARG A 58 -3.36 -12.91 8.84
CA ARG A 58 -2.91 -14.04 9.67
C ARG A 58 -2.75 -13.69 11.15
N ASN A 59 -3.04 -12.44 11.55
CA ASN A 59 -2.75 -11.90 12.88
C ASN A 59 -1.26 -12.00 13.27
N GLU A 60 -0.38 -11.89 12.27
CA GLU A 60 1.07 -11.80 12.45
C GLU A 60 1.50 -10.33 12.51
N ALA A 61 2.61 -10.06 13.20
CA ALA A 61 3.21 -8.74 13.20
C ALA A 61 3.75 -8.41 11.80
N ILE A 62 3.57 -7.14 11.40
CA ILE A 62 4.20 -6.54 10.22
C ILE A 62 5.64 -6.17 10.57
#